data_AF-A0A955W547-F1
#
_entry.id   AF-A0A955W547-F1
#
_cell.length_a   1.000
_cell.length_b   1.000
_cell.length_c   1.000
_cell.angle_alpha   90.00
_cell.angle_beta   90.00
_cell.angle_gamma   90.00
#
_symmetry.space_group_name_H-M   'P 1'
#
loop_
_entity.id
_entity.type
_entity.pdbx_description
1 polymer ?
#
loop_
_entity_poly.entity_id
_entity_poly.type
_entity_poly.pdbx_seq_one_letter_code
_entity_poly.pdbx_strand_id
1 'polypeptide(L)'
;MPEKDPRPYIVVTVLLDQGARAAVLTQSHGDAMERALMATHGLDIAGVDLVELPVPTATFAALRKQMGRAKDEVGFYDVFPLASHLEPEVRATAGQFLAAEALWALEEAGQLGGVPLNVKLDLPKGWEREPQKIHERLVAEGALDLTPAAIETYRSAKQAWDAVR
;
A
#
# COMPACT_ATOMS: atom_id res chain seq x y z
N MET A 1 9.59 -26.41 -12.69
CA MET A 1 8.86 -25.39 -11.92
C MET A 1 7.85 -24.77 -12.87
N PRO A 2 6.56 -24.65 -12.51
CA PRO A 2 5.64 -23.90 -13.35
C PRO A 2 6.19 -22.48 -13.55
N GLU A 3 6.09 -21.98 -14.77
CA GLU A 3 6.53 -20.64 -15.13
C GLU A 3 5.68 -19.65 -14.33
N LYS A 4 6.34 -18.83 -13.49
CA LYS A 4 5.66 -17.81 -12.67
C LYS A 4 5.01 -16.79 -13.62
N ASP A 5 3.78 -16.37 -13.35
CA ASP A 5 3.11 -15.35 -14.15
C ASP A 5 3.93 -14.04 -14.11
N PRO A 6 4.48 -13.58 -15.24
CA PRO A 6 5.42 -12.47 -15.26
C PRO A 6 4.76 -11.10 -15.05
N ARG A 7 3.41 -11.03 -15.06
CA ARG A 7 2.65 -9.79 -14.94
C ARG A 7 2.70 -9.26 -13.50
N PRO A 8 2.78 -7.93 -13.29
CA PRO A 8 2.71 -7.37 -11.96
C PRO A 8 1.27 -7.47 -11.42
N TYR A 9 1.15 -7.68 -10.12
CA TYR A 9 -0.08 -7.44 -9.39
C TYR A 9 -0.02 -6.04 -8.79
N ILE A 10 -1.05 -5.22 -9.00
CA ILE A 10 -1.08 -3.85 -8.48
C ILE A 10 -1.79 -3.85 -7.14
N VAL A 11 -1.16 -3.32 -6.10
CA VAL A 11 -1.81 -3.11 -4.81
C VAL A 11 -2.01 -1.62 -4.57
N VAL A 12 -3.26 -1.24 -4.30
CA VAL A 12 -3.64 0.07 -3.79
C VAL A 12 -3.48 0.03 -2.28
N THR A 13 -2.39 0.58 -1.78
CA THR A 13 -2.17 0.68 -0.34
C THR A 13 -2.87 1.91 0.21
N VAL A 14 -3.51 1.80 1.38
CA VAL A 14 -4.09 2.94 2.07
C VAL A 14 -3.59 3.06 3.50
N LEU A 15 -3.09 4.25 3.85
CA LEU A 15 -3.00 4.68 5.23
C LEU A 15 -4.36 5.19 5.66
N LEU A 16 -5.01 4.53 6.61
CA LEU A 16 -6.43 4.73 6.92
C LEU A 16 -6.60 5.33 8.33
N ASP A 17 -7.43 6.36 8.50
CA ASP A 17 -7.87 6.79 9.83
C ASP A 17 -8.78 5.73 10.46
N GLN A 18 -8.27 5.03 11.48
CA GLN A 18 -9.04 4.00 12.19
C GLN A 18 -10.35 4.51 12.82
N GLY A 19 -10.48 5.83 13.02
CA GLY A 19 -11.67 6.47 13.60
C GLY A 19 -12.69 6.94 12.58
N ALA A 20 -12.42 6.78 11.28
CA ALA A 20 -13.32 7.23 10.22
C ALA A 20 -14.64 6.45 10.17
N ARG A 21 -15.71 7.13 9.76
CA ARG A 21 -17.03 6.51 9.61
C ARG A 21 -17.03 5.57 8.40
N ALA A 22 -17.57 4.36 8.57
CA ALA A 22 -17.61 3.34 7.51
C ALA A 22 -18.13 3.85 6.16
N ALA A 23 -19.19 4.66 6.14
CA ALA A 23 -19.74 5.20 4.89
C ALA A 23 -18.75 6.11 4.12
N VAL A 24 -17.97 6.93 4.83
CA VAL A 24 -16.96 7.81 4.22
C VAL A 24 -15.80 6.96 3.70
N LEU A 25 -15.42 5.91 4.43
CA LEU A 25 -14.40 4.97 4.01
C LEU A 25 -14.79 4.20 2.76
N THR A 26 -16.02 3.68 2.70
CA THR A 26 -16.51 2.96 1.52
C THR A 26 -16.46 3.84 0.27
N GLN A 27 -16.87 5.11 0.38
CA GLN A 27 -16.77 6.04 -0.74
C GLN A 27 -15.32 6.30 -1.13
N SER A 28 -14.45 6.59 -0.16
CA SER A 28 -13.02 6.83 -0.37
C SER A 28 -12.32 5.62 -1.02
N HIS A 29 -12.65 4.38 -0.62
CA HIS A 29 -12.15 3.16 -1.26
C HIS A 29 -12.69 2.97 -2.67
N GLY A 30 -13.97 3.30 -2.90
CA GLY A 30 -14.57 3.27 -4.23
C GLY A 30 -13.84 4.18 -5.21
N ASP A 31 -13.63 5.44 -4.83
CA ASP A 31 -12.94 6.44 -5.65
C ASP A 31 -11.49 6.03 -5.93
N ALA A 32 -10.78 5.52 -4.92
CA ALA A 32 -9.41 5.03 -5.09
C ALA A 32 -9.33 3.79 -6.01
N MET A 33 -10.25 2.84 -5.86
CA MET A 33 -10.29 1.65 -6.71
C MET A 33 -10.68 1.97 -8.15
N GLU A 34 -11.65 2.87 -8.36
CA GLU A 34 -12.00 3.35 -9.70
C GLU A 34 -10.78 3.99 -10.38
N ARG A 35 -10.08 4.88 -9.66
CA ARG A 35 -8.83 5.49 -10.16
C ARG A 35 -7.77 4.44 -10.51
N ALA A 36 -7.59 3.41 -9.68
CA ALA A 36 -6.61 2.35 -9.93
C ALA A 36 -6.98 1.51 -11.17
N LEU A 37 -8.26 1.18 -11.33
CA LEU A 37 -8.77 0.45 -12.50
C LEU A 37 -8.64 1.29 -13.78
N MET A 38 -8.86 2.59 -13.71
CA MET A 38 -8.62 3.50 -14.83
C MET A 38 -7.13 3.61 -15.17
N ALA A 39 -6.27 3.76 -14.16
CA ALA A 39 -4.82 3.88 -14.33
C ALA A 39 -4.17 2.61 -14.89
N THR A 40 -4.79 1.45 -14.65
CA THR A 40 -4.32 0.15 -15.14
C THR A 40 -5.02 -0.33 -16.41
N HIS A 41 -5.98 0.45 -16.94
CA HIS A 41 -6.76 0.06 -18.09
C HIS A 41 -5.89 -0.16 -19.33
N GLY A 42 -6.03 -1.33 -19.96
CA GLY A 42 -5.25 -1.71 -21.15
C GLY A 42 -3.80 -2.13 -20.87
N LEU A 43 -3.37 -2.16 -19.59
CA LEU A 43 -2.07 -2.67 -19.19
C LEU A 43 -2.13 -4.18 -18.91
N ASP A 44 -1.04 -4.89 -19.19
CA ASP A 44 -0.95 -6.33 -18.94
C ASP A 44 -0.57 -6.58 -17.46
N ILE A 45 -1.59 -6.64 -16.60
CA ILE A 45 -1.47 -6.86 -15.16
C ILE A 45 -2.16 -8.15 -14.73
N ALA A 46 -1.73 -8.73 -13.60
CA ALA A 46 -2.32 -9.94 -13.04
C ALA A 46 -3.61 -9.66 -12.24
N GLY A 47 -3.73 -8.46 -11.66
CA GLY A 47 -4.87 -8.07 -10.84
C GLY A 47 -4.63 -6.78 -10.08
N VAL A 48 -5.68 -6.32 -9.39
CA VAL A 48 -5.67 -5.13 -8.53
C VAL A 48 -6.36 -5.44 -7.21
N ASP A 49 -5.70 -5.18 -6.08
CA ASP A 49 -6.29 -5.27 -4.73
C ASP A 49 -6.13 -3.96 -3.97
N LEU A 50 -6.99 -3.74 -2.98
CA LEU A 50 -6.83 -2.67 -1.99
C LEU A 50 -6.36 -3.28 -0.66
N VAL A 51 -5.33 -2.68 -0.08
CA VAL A 51 -4.72 -3.13 1.17
C VAL A 51 -4.74 -2.00 2.18
N GLU A 52 -5.45 -2.22 3.28
CA GLU A 52 -5.62 -1.25 4.35
C GLU A 52 -4.52 -1.35 5.41
N LEU A 53 -3.97 -0.21 5.79
CA LEU A 53 -3.17 -0.04 6.99
C LEU A 53 -3.84 0.98 7.93
N PRO A 54 -4.66 0.51 8.89
CA PRO A 54 -5.27 1.38 9.88
C PRO A 54 -4.20 2.02 10.77
N VAL A 55 -4.27 3.33 10.92
CA VAL A 55 -3.39 4.10 11.82
C VAL A 55 -4.21 4.84 12.88
N PRO A 56 -3.62 5.10 14.07
CA PRO A 56 -4.28 5.91 15.08
C PRO A 56 -4.71 7.28 14.56
N THR A 57 -5.93 7.73 14.92
CA THR A 57 -6.49 9.00 14.46
C THR A 57 -5.58 10.21 14.72
N ALA A 58 -4.84 10.22 15.84
CA ALA A 58 -3.86 11.26 16.12
C ALA A 58 -2.69 11.26 15.12
N THR A 59 -2.18 10.08 14.77
CA THR A 59 -1.14 9.87 13.76
C THR A 59 -1.65 10.28 12.38
N PHE A 60 -2.87 9.85 12.01
CA PHE A 60 -3.50 10.25 10.75
C PHE A 60 -3.69 11.77 10.65
N ALA A 61 -4.17 12.41 11.72
CA ALA A 61 -4.35 13.86 11.74
C ALA A 61 -3.01 14.62 11.58
N ALA A 62 -1.91 14.10 12.15
CA ALA A 62 -0.57 14.65 11.98
C ALA A 62 -0.08 14.50 10.52
N LEU A 63 -0.21 13.30 9.95
CA LEU A 63 0.11 13.01 8.55
C LEU A 63 -0.63 13.94 7.59
N ARG A 64 -1.94 14.07 7.79
CA ARG A 64 -2.80 14.94 7.00
C ARG A 64 -2.37 16.41 7.05
N LYS A 65 -2.02 16.89 8.25
CA LYS A 65 -1.49 18.25 8.42
C LYS A 65 -0.17 18.42 7.68
N GLN A 66 0.73 17.44 7.78
CA GLN A 66 2.04 17.46 7.12
C GLN A 66 1.92 17.42 5.59
N MET A 67 0.95 16.68 5.05
CA MET A 67 0.70 16.56 3.62
C MET A 67 -0.17 17.69 3.05
N GLY A 68 -0.65 18.63 3.89
CA GLY A 68 -1.52 19.73 3.45
C GLY A 68 -2.91 19.27 2.97
N ARG A 69 -3.42 18.18 3.55
CA ARG A 69 -4.63 17.47 3.11
C ARG A 69 -5.89 17.92 3.84
N ALA A 70 -7.06 17.73 3.23
CA ALA A 70 -8.32 18.30 3.71
C ALA A 70 -8.86 17.58 4.96
N LYS A 71 -9.56 18.28 5.87
CA LYS A 71 -9.96 17.73 7.18
C LYS A 71 -11.00 16.59 7.14
N ASP A 72 -11.58 16.34 5.99
CA ASP A 72 -12.53 15.29 5.69
C ASP A 72 -11.88 14.10 4.97
N GLU A 73 -10.61 14.22 4.57
CA GLU A 73 -9.83 13.11 4.04
C GLU A 73 -9.56 12.07 5.14
N VAL A 74 -9.82 10.82 4.81
CA VAL A 74 -9.83 9.66 5.74
C VAL A 74 -8.85 8.56 5.33
N GLY A 75 -8.24 8.66 4.15
CA GLY A 75 -7.24 7.71 3.66
C GLY A 75 -6.22 8.36 2.73
N PHE A 76 -4.96 7.93 2.80
CA PHE A 76 -3.93 8.26 1.81
C PHE A 76 -3.62 7.04 0.97
N TYR A 77 -3.92 7.12 -0.32
CA TYR A 77 -3.81 6.02 -1.26
C TYR A 77 -2.57 6.16 -2.13
N ASP A 78 -1.88 5.04 -2.34
CA ASP A 78 -0.86 4.92 -3.38
C ASP A 78 -0.87 3.52 -4.00
N VAL A 79 -0.22 3.36 -5.15
CA VAL A 79 -0.13 2.10 -5.88
C VAL A 79 1.29 1.56 -5.90
N PHE A 80 1.43 0.25 -5.70
CA PHE A 80 2.71 -0.44 -5.74
C PHE A 80 2.61 -1.75 -6.54
N PRO A 81 3.71 -2.23 -7.13
CA PRO A 81 3.74 -3.51 -7.79
C PRO A 81 4.16 -4.61 -6.82
N LEU A 82 3.53 -5.77 -6.93
CA LEU A 82 3.94 -7.01 -6.27
C LEU A 82 3.98 -8.16 -7.28
N ALA A 83 4.75 -9.20 -6.97
CA ALA A 83 4.75 -10.41 -7.77
C ALA A 83 3.37 -11.09 -7.71
N SER A 84 2.87 -11.53 -8.87
CA SER A 84 1.53 -12.13 -9.00
C SER A 84 1.39 -13.46 -8.28
N HIS A 85 2.49 -14.22 -8.16
CA HIS A 85 2.54 -15.54 -7.52
C HIS A 85 2.39 -15.51 -5.99
N LEU A 86 2.39 -14.33 -5.37
CA LEU A 86 2.20 -14.23 -3.92
C LEU A 86 0.80 -14.71 -3.53
N GLU A 87 0.75 -15.49 -2.46
CA GLU A 87 -0.50 -15.82 -1.79
C GLU A 87 -1.20 -14.54 -1.30
N PRO A 88 -2.55 -14.49 -1.28
CA PRO A 88 -3.29 -13.27 -0.92
C PRO A 88 -2.90 -12.68 0.45
N GLU A 89 -2.67 -13.53 1.45
CA GLU A 89 -2.25 -13.07 2.79
C GLU A 89 -0.85 -12.43 2.79
N VAL A 90 0.09 -12.98 2.01
CA VAL A 90 1.43 -12.42 1.85
C VAL A 90 1.36 -11.11 1.08
N ARG A 91 0.51 -11.03 0.04
CA ARG A 91 0.28 -9.82 -0.74
C ARG A 91 -0.27 -8.68 0.13
N ALA A 92 -1.23 -9.00 1.01
CA ALA A 92 -1.77 -8.05 1.98
C ALA A 92 -0.69 -7.54 2.94
N THR A 93 0.09 -8.44 3.56
CA THR A 93 1.20 -8.03 4.43
C THR A 93 2.24 -7.20 3.70
N ALA A 94 2.59 -7.54 2.46
CA ALA A 94 3.51 -6.77 1.64
C ALA A 94 2.99 -5.34 1.37
N GLY A 95 1.71 -5.20 1.01
CA GLY A 95 1.08 -3.89 0.82
C GLY A 95 1.04 -3.06 2.10
N GLN A 96 0.71 -3.67 3.25
CA GLN A 96 0.76 -3.00 4.54
C GLN A 96 2.19 -2.58 4.91
N PHE A 97 3.19 -3.43 4.64
CA PHE A 97 4.59 -3.12 4.91
C PHE A 97 5.06 -1.93 4.07
N LEU A 98 4.75 -1.88 2.77
CA LEU A 98 5.05 -0.74 1.90
C LEU A 98 4.43 0.57 2.39
N ALA A 99 3.17 0.51 2.85
CA ALA A 99 2.50 1.67 3.44
C ALA A 99 3.15 2.11 4.76
N ALA A 100 3.56 1.14 5.58
CA ALA A 100 4.24 1.36 6.86
C ALA A 100 5.65 1.95 6.68
N GLU A 101 6.39 1.54 5.66
CA GLU A 101 7.71 2.11 5.36
C GLU A 101 7.64 3.61 5.09
N ALA A 102 6.62 4.07 4.37
CA ALA A 102 6.41 5.51 4.16
C ALA A 102 6.18 6.25 5.49
N LEU A 103 5.45 5.63 6.43
CA LEU A 103 5.23 6.20 7.77
C LEU A 103 6.50 6.23 8.61
N TRP A 104 7.25 5.13 8.65
CA TRP A 104 8.51 5.04 9.39
C TRP A 104 9.51 6.08 8.86
N ALA A 105 9.60 6.26 7.54
CA ALA A 105 10.47 7.29 6.97
C ALA A 105 10.07 8.71 7.40
N LEU A 106 8.77 9.00 7.51
CA LEU A 106 8.28 10.30 8.02
C LEU A 106 8.55 10.48 9.52
N GLU A 107 8.44 9.41 10.30
CA GLU A 107 8.77 9.41 11.72
C GLU A 107 10.27 9.66 11.95
N GLU A 108 11.13 8.92 11.25
CA GLU A 108 12.59 9.07 11.30
C GLU A 108 13.04 10.48 10.88
N ALA A 109 12.36 11.08 9.90
CA ALA A 109 12.59 12.46 9.49
C ALA A 109 12.04 13.51 10.47
N GLY A 110 11.38 13.10 11.57
CA GLY A 110 10.79 13.99 12.57
C GLY A 110 9.55 14.75 12.07
N GLN A 111 8.95 14.31 10.96
CA GLN A 111 7.86 15.02 10.27
C GLN A 111 6.48 14.75 10.87
N LEU A 112 6.37 13.83 11.83
CA LEU A 112 5.13 13.50 12.54
C LEU A 112 4.95 14.26 13.85
N GLY A 113 5.82 15.22 14.15
CA GLY A 113 5.64 16.12 15.30
C GLY A 113 5.65 15.42 16.67
N GLY A 114 6.37 14.30 16.79
CA GLY A 114 6.48 13.53 18.02
C GLY A 114 5.27 12.67 18.36
N VAL A 115 4.31 12.50 17.45
CA VAL A 115 3.23 11.52 17.62
C VAL A 115 3.82 10.11 17.52
N PRO A 116 3.69 9.26 18.54
CA PRO A 116 4.25 7.92 18.51
C PRO A 116 3.59 7.09 17.40
N LEU A 117 4.43 6.47 16.55
CA LEU A 117 3.95 5.58 15.52
C LEU A 117 3.77 4.17 16.10
N ASN A 118 2.53 3.68 16.14
CA ASN A 118 2.22 2.30 16.51
C ASN A 118 1.47 1.63 15.37
N VAL A 119 2.22 1.27 14.34
CA VAL A 119 1.70 0.56 13.17
C VAL A 119 1.65 -0.93 13.49
N LYS A 120 0.49 -1.55 13.25
CA LYS A 120 0.29 -2.99 13.36
C LYS A 120 0.00 -3.55 11.98
N LEU A 121 0.84 -4.47 11.54
CA LEU A 121 0.62 -5.24 10.31
C LEU A 121 -0.15 -6.51 10.65
N ASP A 122 -1.04 -6.92 9.75
CA ASP A 122 -1.66 -8.22 9.75
C ASP A 122 -0.67 -9.22 9.15
N LEU A 123 -0.20 -10.14 9.98
CA LEU A 123 0.87 -11.07 9.62
C LEU A 123 0.32 -12.50 9.48
N PRO A 124 0.81 -13.27 8.48
CA PRO A 124 0.48 -14.69 8.39
C PRO A 124 0.92 -15.44 9.64
N LYS A 125 0.26 -16.56 9.91
CA LYS A 125 0.50 -17.33 11.13
C LYS A 125 1.96 -17.76 11.23
N GLY A 126 2.59 -17.43 12.36
CA GLY A 126 3.96 -17.82 12.66
C GLY A 126 5.04 -16.85 12.15
N TRP A 127 4.65 -15.74 11.52
CA TRP A 127 5.59 -14.68 11.18
C TRP A 127 6.02 -13.90 12.42
N GLU A 128 7.30 -13.54 12.43
CA GLU A 128 7.91 -12.63 13.40
C GLU A 128 7.37 -11.20 13.20
N ARG A 129 7.34 -10.41 14.28
CA ARG A 129 6.70 -9.07 14.29
C ARG A 129 7.69 -7.94 14.07
N GLU A 130 8.97 -8.22 14.16
CA GLU A 130 10.04 -7.27 13.96
C GLU A 130 10.06 -6.82 12.48
N PRO A 131 10.06 -5.50 12.18
CA PRO A 131 10.04 -5.00 10.81
C PRO A 131 11.13 -5.61 9.91
N GLN A 132 12.34 -5.79 10.44
CA GLN A 132 13.44 -6.43 9.74
C GLN A 132 13.12 -7.89 9.36
N LYS A 133 12.48 -8.64 10.25
CA LYS A 133 12.11 -10.04 10.00
C LYS A 133 10.98 -10.15 8.98
N ILE A 134 10.04 -9.23 9.03
CA ILE A 134 8.96 -9.13 8.04
C ILE A 134 9.56 -8.82 6.67
N HIS A 135 10.50 -7.86 6.59
CA HIS A 135 11.21 -7.53 5.35
C HIS A 135 12.00 -8.73 4.80
N GLU A 136 12.83 -9.37 5.63
CA GLU A 136 13.59 -10.58 5.26
C GLU A 136 12.67 -11.67 4.70
N ARG A 137 11.49 -11.85 5.32
CA ARG A 137 10.50 -12.83 4.86
C ARG A 137 9.84 -12.43 3.55
N LEU A 138 9.42 -11.18 3.38
CA LEU A 138 8.84 -10.67 2.13
C LEU A 138 9.81 -10.80 0.95
N VAL A 139 11.10 -10.55 1.18
CA VAL A 139 12.16 -10.78 0.18
C VAL A 139 12.28 -12.27 -0.15
N ALA A 140 12.25 -13.15 0.85
CA ALA A 140 12.33 -14.59 0.63
C ALA A 140 11.12 -15.18 -0.13
N GLU A 141 9.93 -14.60 0.04
CA GLU A 141 8.72 -14.94 -0.74
C GLU A 141 8.74 -14.36 -2.17
N GLY A 142 9.75 -13.52 -2.48
CA GLY A 142 9.88 -12.88 -3.79
C GLY A 142 8.81 -11.81 -4.00
N ALA A 143 8.47 -11.03 -2.97
CA ALA A 143 7.39 -10.05 -3.05
C ALA A 143 7.58 -9.01 -4.18
N LEU A 144 8.83 -8.70 -4.48
CA LEU A 144 9.27 -7.80 -5.55
C LEU A 144 10.04 -8.52 -6.66
N ASP A 145 9.85 -9.84 -6.83
CA ASP A 145 10.39 -10.61 -7.98
C ASP A 145 9.65 -10.20 -9.26
N LEU A 146 9.97 -9.01 -9.77
CA LEU A 146 9.34 -8.40 -10.94
C LEU A 146 10.28 -8.49 -12.14
N THR A 147 9.72 -8.84 -13.29
CA THR A 147 10.46 -8.76 -14.56
C THR A 147 10.65 -7.29 -14.97
N PRO A 148 11.64 -6.96 -15.81
CA PRO A 148 11.78 -5.61 -16.35
C PRO A 148 10.51 -5.10 -17.05
N ALA A 149 9.81 -5.98 -17.76
CA ALA A 149 8.53 -5.65 -18.40
C ALA A 149 7.46 -5.31 -17.36
N ALA A 150 7.36 -6.08 -16.27
CA ALA A 150 6.44 -5.79 -15.16
C ALA A 150 6.71 -4.43 -14.50
N ILE A 151 7.99 -4.08 -14.34
CA ILE A 151 8.40 -2.77 -13.80
C ILE A 151 7.94 -1.63 -14.71
N GLU A 152 8.09 -1.77 -16.04
CA GLU A 152 7.64 -0.75 -17.00
C GLU A 152 6.11 -0.65 -17.08
N THR A 153 5.40 -1.78 -17.00
CA THR A 153 3.94 -1.80 -16.87
C THR A 153 3.50 -1.05 -15.62
N TYR A 154 4.11 -1.33 -14.47
CA TYR A 154 3.82 -0.63 -13.23
C TYR A 154 4.12 0.87 -13.32
N ARG A 155 5.26 1.28 -13.92
CA ARG A 155 5.59 2.70 -14.09
C ARG A 155 4.51 3.45 -14.88
N SER A 156 3.98 2.81 -15.93
CA SER A 156 2.87 3.36 -16.70
C SER A 156 1.61 3.53 -15.84
N ALA A 157 1.27 2.51 -15.04
CA ALA A 157 0.14 2.56 -14.11
C ALA A 157 0.33 3.67 -13.05
N LYS A 158 1.53 3.77 -12.46
CA LYS A 158 1.88 4.78 -11.44
C LYS A 158 1.82 6.19 -12.01
N GLN A 159 2.32 6.40 -13.23
CA GLN A 159 2.23 7.69 -13.91
C GLN A 159 0.77 8.09 -14.17
N ALA A 160 -0.06 7.16 -14.67
CA ALA A 160 -1.48 7.42 -14.89
C ALA A 160 -2.23 7.68 -13.58
N TRP A 161 -1.90 6.93 -12.52
CA TRP A 161 -2.40 7.18 -11.17
C TRP A 161 -2.07 8.60 -10.73
N ASP A 162 -0.80 8.99 -10.73
CA ASP A 162 -0.33 10.29 -10.23
C ASP A 162 -0.84 11.49 -11.05
N ALA A 163 -1.25 11.30 -12.30
CA ALA A 163 -1.79 12.36 -13.16
C ALA A 163 -3.18 12.88 -12.71
N VAL A 164 -3.93 12.09 -11.93
CA VAL A 164 -5.29 12.43 -11.46
C VAL A 164 -5.26 13.00 -10.03
N ARG A 165 -4.31 13.89 -9.74
CA ARG A 165 -4.07 14.43 -8.39
C ARG A 165 -4.81 15.72 -8.09
#